data_AF-A0A535TVX6-F1
#
_entry.id   AF-A0A535TVX6-F1
#
_cell.length_a   1.000
_cell.length_b   1.000
_cell.length_c   1.000
_cell.angle_alpha   90.00
_cell.angle_beta   90.00
_cell.angle_gamma   90.00
#
_symmetry.space_group_name_H-M   'P 1'
#
loop_
_entity.id
_entity.type
_entity.pdbx_description
1 polymer ?
#
loop_
_entity_poly.entity_id
_entity_poly.type
_entity_poly.pdbx_seq_one_letter_code
_entity_poly.pdbx_strand_id
1 'polypeptide(L)' 'LLVFVKVDPATISLESGFTRDVSSIGHFGTGDLEITIATLDDLEKAKPLILASYEGA' A
#
# COMPACT_ATOMS: atom_id res chain seq x y z
N LEU A 1 -7.81 3.37 -8.78
CA LEU A 1 -6.88 2.25 -9.02
C LEU A 1 -6.53 1.65 -7.66
N LEU A 2 -6.53 0.33 -7.53
CA LEU A 2 -6.05 -0.36 -6.32
C LEU A 2 -4.67 -0.96 -6.61
N VAL A 3 -3.74 -0.77 -5.69
CA VAL A 3 -2.38 -1.31 -5.76
C VAL A 3 -2.11 -2.06 -4.47
N PHE A 4 -1.63 -3.30 -4.58
CA PHE A 4 -1.25 -4.12 -3.45
C PHE A 4 0.28 -4.22 -3.42
N VAL A 5 0.88 -3.83 -2.30
CA VAL A 5 2.35 -3.77 -2.16
C VAL A 5 2.79 -4.57 -0.94
N LYS A 6 3.97 -5.19 -1.02
CA LYS A 6 4.61 -5.87 0.10
C LYS A 6 5.33 -4.82 0.94
N VAL A 7 4.60 -4.23 1.88
CA VAL A 7 5.13 -3.32 2.91
C VAL A 7 4.44 -3.67 4.21
N ASP A 8 5.19 -3.72 5.30
CA ASP A 8 4.62 -3.94 6.63
C ASP A 8 3.75 -2.73 7.05
N PRO A 9 2.42 -2.91 7.21
CA PRO A 9 1.52 -1.80 7.51
C PRO A 9 1.70 -1.21 8.91
N ALA A 10 2.42 -1.88 9.83
CA ALA A 10 2.77 -1.32 11.13
C ALA A 10 3.97 -0.36 11.05
N THR A 11 4.72 -0.35 9.95
CA THR A 11 5.83 0.60 9.72
C THR A 11 5.39 1.94 9.12
N ILE A 12 4.12 2.05 8.70
CA ILE A 12 3.57 3.27 8.08
C ILE A 12 2.35 3.79 8.82
N SER A 13 2.00 5.06 8.60
CA SER A 13 0.72 5.60 9.05
C SER A 13 -0.36 5.31 8.02
N LEU A 14 -1.38 4.55 8.43
CA LEU A 14 -2.55 4.27 7.59
C LEU A 14 -3.46 5.49 7.50
N GLU A 15 -3.91 5.79 6.29
CA GLU A 15 -4.78 6.92 5.97
C GLU A 15 -6.10 6.39 5.39
N SER A 16 -7.21 6.72 6.05
CA SER A 16 -8.53 6.27 5.63
C SER A 16 -8.86 6.78 4.23
N GLY A 17 -9.14 5.85 3.30
CA GLY A 17 -9.43 6.17 1.90
C GLY A 17 -8.20 6.18 0.98
N PHE A 18 -6.99 6.06 1.53
CA PHE A 18 -5.74 5.97 0.77
C PHE A 18 -4.99 4.66 1.04
N THR A 19 -4.81 4.26 2.30
CA THR A 19 -4.12 3.02 2.68
C THR A 19 -4.94 2.16 3.63
N ARG A 20 -4.80 0.84 3.49
CA ARG A 20 -5.49 -0.14 4.32
C ARG A 20 -4.61 -1.35 4.57
N ASP A 21 -4.50 -1.73 5.85
CA ASP A 21 -3.92 -3.02 6.24
C ASP A 21 -4.81 -4.17 5.76
N VAL A 22 -4.23 -5.04 4.94
CA VAL A 22 -4.90 -6.25 4.43
C VAL A 22 -4.20 -7.54 4.85
N SER A 23 -3.17 -7.45 5.71
CA SER A 23 -2.39 -8.60 6.19
C SER A 23 -3.23 -9.73 6.79
N SER A 24 -4.34 -9.38 7.45
CA SER A 24 -5.17 -10.31 8.23
C SER A 24 -6.47 -10.75 7.55
N ILE A 25 -6.77 -10.23 6.34
CA ILE A 25 -8.08 -10.43 5.69
C ILE A 25 -8.06 -11.35 4.47
N GLY A 26 -6.89 -11.91 4.13
CA GLY A 26 -6.75 -12.91 3.06
C GLY A 26 -7.07 -12.34 1.68
N HIS A 27 -6.05 -11.96 0.92
CA HIS A 27 -6.17 -11.41 -0.42
C HIS A 27 -5.38 -12.24 -1.45
N PHE A 28 -5.75 -12.11 -2.72
CA PHE A 28 -5.00 -12.72 -3.82
C PHE A 28 -3.75 -11.87 -4.11
N GLY A 29 -2.68 -12.15 -3.38
CA GLY A 29 -1.39 -11.47 -3.53
C GLY A 29 -0.48 -11.70 -2.32
N THR A 30 0.77 -11.26 -2.40
CA THR A 30 1.71 -11.27 -1.27
C THR A 30 1.76 -9.94 -0.52
N GLY A 31 1.10 -8.88 -0.99
CA GLY A 31 1.25 -7.53 -0.46
C GLY A 31 0.33 -7.20 0.71
N ASP A 32 0.87 -6.98 1.90
CA ASP A 32 0.11 -6.74 3.14
C ASP A 32 -0.58 -5.36 3.22
N LEU A 33 -0.29 -4.47 2.26
CA LEU A 33 -0.83 -3.12 2.19
C LEU A 33 -1.60 -2.88 0.88
N GLU A 34 -2.85 -2.43 1.00
CA GLU A 34 -3.67 -1.93 -0.11
C GLU A 34 -3.56 -0.40 -0.18
N ILE A 35 -3.33 0.13 -1.39
CA ILE A 35 -3.28 1.56 -1.70
C ILE A 35 -4.37 1.89 -2.71
N THR A 36 -5.19 2.88 -2.38
CA THR A 36 -6.22 3.44 -3.25
C THR A 36 -5.71 4.71 -3.90
N ILE A 37 -5.54 4.69 -5.22
CA ILE A 37 -5.12 5.85 -6.02
C ILE A 37 -6.33 6.38 -6.78
N ALA A 38 -6.84 7.55 -6.39
CA ALA A 38 -7.96 8.21 -7.03
C ALA A 38 -7.52 9.43 -7.85
N THR A 39 -6.40 10.06 -7.47
CA THR A 39 -5.87 11.27 -8.07
C THR A 39 -4.38 11.14 -8.42
N LEU A 40 -3.85 12.15 -9.12
CA LEU A 40 -2.41 12.22 -9.41
C LEU A 40 -1.58 12.44 -8.13
N ASP A 41 -2.13 13.16 -7.15
CA ASP A 41 -1.49 13.39 -5.85
C ASP A 41 -1.35 12.07 -5.06
N ASP A 42 -2.39 11.22 -5.08
CA ASP A 42 -2.33 9.89 -4.48
C ASP A 42 -1.25 9.03 -5.16
N LEU A 43 -1.07 9.16 -6.48
CA LEU A 43 -0.02 8.46 -7.20
C LEU A 43 1.37 8.91 -6.74
N GLU A 44 1.61 10.23 -6.59
CA GLU A 44 2.87 10.75 -6.07
C GLU A 44 3.13 10.26 -4.63
N LYS A 45 2.11 10.27 -3.77
CA LYS A 45 2.17 9.74 -2.39
C LYS A 45 2.44 8.24 -2.34
N ALA A 46 1.94 7.47 -3.31
CA ALA A 46 2.11 6.03 -3.36
C ALA A 46 3.52 5.60 -3.81
N LYS A 47 4.26 6.44 -4.54
CA LYS A 47 5.62 6.14 -5.03
C LYS A 47 6.58 5.58 -3.96
N PRO A 48 6.76 6.22 -2.78
CA PRO A 48 7.67 5.69 -1.76
C PRO A 48 7.24 4.31 -1.23
N LEU A 49 5.93 4.03 -1.14
CA LEU A 49 5.42 2.73 -0.69
C LEU A 49 5.67 1.64 -1.74
N ILE A 50 5.49 1.98 -3.03
CA ILE A 50 5.79 1.08 -4.14
C ILE A 50 7.30 0.80 -4.21
N LEU A 51 8.14 1.82 -3.99
CA LEU A 51 9.59 1.67 -3.96
C LEU A 51 10.03 0.78 -2.79
N ALA A 52 9.51 1.01 -1.58
CA ALA A 52 9.81 0.18 -0.42
C ALA A 52 9.47 -1.31 -0.66
N SER A 53 8.33 -1.56 -1.33
CA SER A 53 7.95 -2.92 -1.72
C SER A 53 8.87 -3.52 -2.78
N TYR A 54 9.42 -2.72 -3.69
CA TYR A 54 10.37 -3.19 -4.70
C TYR A 54 11.73 -3.54 -4.07
N GLU A 55 12.16 -2.77 -3.07
CA GLU A 55 13.41 -3.00 -2.35
C GLU A 55 13.34 -4.18 -1.36
N GLY A 56 12.15 -4.72 -1.11
CA GLY A 56 11.94 -5.90 -0.25
C GLY A 56 11.89 -5.60 1.24
N ALA A 57 11.42 -4.39 1.61
CA ALA A 57 11.23 -3.97 2.99
C ALA A 57 10.04 -4.66 3.68
#